data_AF-A0A1G2Y8D1-F1
#
_entry.id   AF-A0A1G2Y8D1-F1
#
_cell.length_a   1.000
_cell.length_b   1.000
_cell.length_c   1.000
_cell.angle_alpha   90.00
_cell.angle_beta   90.00
_cell.angle_gamma   90.00
#
_symmetry.space_group_name_H-M   'P 1'
#
loop_
_entity.id
_entity.type
_entity.pdbx_description
1 polymer ?
#
loop_
_entity_poly.entity_id
_entity_poly.type
_entity_poly.pdbx_seq_one_letter_code
_entity_poly.pdbx_strand_id
1 'polypeptide(L)'
;MKDKTNIIICEQVKQIYDWLDSQIKLIDADCSACGKCCNFESFGHRLFVTSPELLYFRTNINQLAPSFMLGVQKVHKPLQNICPYLIDGKCTAREFRFSGCRIFFCKGDIEKQNALYEETIKKFKALCDDQNFPYQYMELSAALNQH
;
A
#
# COMPACT_ATOMS: atom_id res chain seq x y z
N MET A 1 0.94 12.29 23.06
CA MET A 1 0.90 10.82 23.22
C MET A 1 0.56 10.10 21.92
N LYS A 2 -0.41 10.58 21.12
CA LYS A 2 -0.74 10.01 19.79
C LYS A 2 0.45 9.93 18.82
N ASP A 3 1.34 10.92 18.83
CA ASP A 3 2.53 10.92 17.97
C ASP A 3 3.50 9.76 18.23
N LYS A 4 3.70 9.34 19.50
CA LYS A 4 4.62 8.23 19.80
C LYS A 4 4.10 6.89 19.26
N THR A 5 2.81 6.62 19.44
CA THR A 5 2.17 5.40 18.90
C THR A 5 2.21 5.41 17.37
N ASN A 6 1.97 6.56 16.74
CA ASN A 6 2.05 6.68 15.28
C ASN A 6 3.46 6.39 14.74
N ILE A 7 4.50 6.87 15.44
CA ILE A 7 5.90 6.60 15.09
C ILE A 7 6.20 5.10 15.18
N ILE A 8 5.82 4.46 16.29
CA ILE A 8 6.04 3.02 16.52
C ILE A 8 5.33 2.18 15.44
N ILE A 9 4.07 2.49 15.13
CA ILE A 9 3.33 1.83 14.05
C ILE A 9 4.06 2.02 12.72
N CYS A 10 4.53 3.22 12.40
CA CYS A 10 5.25 3.48 11.17
C CYS A 10 6.56 2.69 11.07
N GLU A 11 7.32 2.60 12.16
CA GLU A 11 8.55 1.81 12.22
C GLU A 11 8.27 0.32 12.02
N GLN A 12 7.26 -0.22 12.69
CA GLN A 12 6.85 -1.61 12.57
C GLN A 12 6.33 -1.94 11.16
N VAL A 13 5.52 -1.06 10.55
CA VAL A 13 5.09 -1.20 9.14
C VAL A 13 6.30 -1.22 8.20
N LYS A 14 7.29 -0.35 8.44
CA LYS A 14 8.54 -0.34 7.67
C LYS A 14 9.30 -1.66 7.82
N GLN A 15 9.38 -2.24 9.01
CA GLN A 15 10.00 -3.55 9.22
C GLN A 15 9.28 -4.66 8.47
N ILE A 16 7.94 -4.64 8.45
CA ILE A 16 7.14 -5.59 7.66
C ILE A 16 7.44 -5.42 6.16
N TYR A 17 7.56 -4.18 5.67
CA TYR A 17 7.91 -3.92 4.27
C TYR A 17 9.33 -4.35 3.90
N ASP A 18 10.31 -4.19 4.80
CA ASP A 18 11.69 -4.63 4.58
C ASP A 18 11.78 -6.17 4.51
N TRP A 19 11.07 -6.84 5.43
CA TRP A 19 10.89 -8.29 5.38
C TRP A 19 10.23 -8.72 4.06
N LEU A 20 9.18 -8.01 3.64
CA LEU A 20 8.47 -8.30 2.40
C LEU A 20 9.36 -8.12 1.16
N ASP A 21 10.18 -7.07 1.12
CA ASP A 21 11.14 -6.85 0.03
C ASP A 21 12.17 -7.98 -0.03
N SER A 22 12.61 -8.46 1.14
CA SER A 22 13.47 -9.64 1.24
C SER A 22 12.80 -10.90 0.71
N GLN A 23 11.52 -11.12 1.02
CA GLN A 23 10.76 -12.26 0.47
C GLN A 23 10.57 -12.14 -1.05
N ILE A 24 10.26 -10.94 -1.55
CA ILE A 24 10.11 -10.68 -2.98
C ILE A 24 11.39 -10.99 -3.74
N LYS A 25 12.55 -10.61 -3.19
CA LYS A 25 13.86 -10.95 -3.77
C LYS A 25 14.08 -12.46 -3.89
N LEU A 26 13.57 -13.26 -2.95
CA LEU A 26 13.65 -14.73 -3.03
C LEU A 26 12.78 -15.32 -4.14
N ILE A 27 11.73 -14.62 -4.55
CA ILE A 27 10.77 -15.08 -5.56
C ILE A 27 11.19 -14.63 -6.97
N ASP A 28 12.27 -13.84 -7.09
CA ASP A 28 12.76 -13.23 -8.35
C ASP A 28 11.63 -12.50 -9.12
N ALA A 29 10.67 -11.96 -8.38
CA ALA A 29 9.54 -11.28 -8.96
C ALA A 29 9.93 -9.83 -9.26
N ASP A 30 10.37 -9.57 -10.49
CA ASP A 30 10.69 -8.20 -10.93
C ASP A 30 9.43 -7.48 -11.43
N CYS A 31 9.16 -6.32 -10.84
CA CYS A 31 8.15 -5.40 -11.37
C CYS A 31 8.83 -4.46 -12.35
N SER A 32 8.56 -4.64 -13.64
CA SER A 32 9.07 -3.77 -14.72
C SER A 32 8.49 -2.34 -14.71
N ALA A 33 7.83 -1.93 -13.62
CA ALA A 33 7.19 -0.63 -13.43
C ALA A 33 6.30 -0.22 -14.63
N CYS A 34 5.70 -1.19 -15.31
CA CYS A 34 5.02 -0.99 -16.59
C CYS A 34 3.68 -0.26 -16.48
N GLY A 35 3.24 0.10 -15.26
CA GLY A 35 1.98 0.79 -15.00
C GLY A 35 0.72 -0.05 -15.20
N LYS A 36 0.82 -1.22 -15.86
CA LYS A 36 -0.33 -2.06 -16.20
C LYS A 36 -1.04 -2.61 -14.95
N CYS A 37 -0.30 -3.08 -13.94
CA CYS A 37 -0.88 -3.55 -12.68
C CYS A 37 -1.45 -2.42 -11.80
N CYS A 38 -0.99 -1.18 -11.97
CA CYS A 38 -1.52 -0.02 -11.26
C CYS A 38 -2.81 0.52 -11.90
N ASN A 39 -3.12 0.08 -13.13
CA ASN A 39 -4.38 0.34 -13.79
C ASN A 39 -5.40 -0.74 -13.40
N PHE A 40 -5.98 -0.60 -12.21
CA PHE A 40 -6.90 -1.62 -11.67
C PHE A 40 -8.17 -1.78 -12.53
N GLU A 41 -8.58 -0.75 -13.27
CA GLU A 41 -9.70 -0.80 -14.22
C GLU A 41 -9.42 -1.76 -15.37
N SER A 42 -8.24 -1.64 -15.99
CA SER A 42 -7.86 -2.46 -17.14
C SER A 42 -7.46 -3.89 -16.74
N PHE A 43 -7.12 -4.11 -15.46
CA PHE A 43 -6.73 -5.43 -14.94
C PHE A 43 -7.85 -6.12 -14.13
N GLY A 44 -8.90 -5.40 -13.74
CA GLY A 44 -10.02 -5.94 -12.96
C GLY A 44 -9.70 -6.31 -11.50
N HIS A 45 -8.60 -5.80 -10.94
CA HIS A 45 -8.20 -6.08 -9.56
C HIS A 45 -8.63 -4.98 -8.60
N ARG A 46 -8.62 -5.28 -7.31
CA ARG A 46 -8.90 -4.31 -6.24
C ARG A 46 -7.74 -4.31 -5.28
N LEU A 47 -7.20 -3.13 -5.00
CA LEU A 47 -6.18 -2.99 -3.98
C LEU A 47 -6.84 -2.83 -2.62
N PHE A 48 -6.50 -3.72 -1.71
CA PHE A 48 -6.87 -3.60 -0.32
C PHE A 48 -5.69 -3.09 0.50
N VAL A 49 -6.01 -2.24 1.47
CA VAL A 49 -5.04 -1.60 2.37
C VAL A 49 -5.50 -1.77 3.80
N THR A 50 -4.54 -1.82 4.71
CA THR A 50 -4.81 -1.87 6.15
C THR A 50 -4.67 -0.50 6.81
N SER A 51 -5.34 -0.28 7.94
CA SER A 51 -5.22 0.95 8.73
C SER A 51 -3.77 1.35 9.08
N PRO A 52 -2.89 0.46 9.58
CA PRO A 52 -1.51 0.85 9.90
C PRO A 52 -0.71 1.25 8.65
N GLU A 53 -0.97 0.62 7.50
CA GLU A 53 -0.34 1.01 6.23
C GLU A 53 -0.83 2.38 5.76
N LEU A 54 -2.12 2.69 5.90
CA LEU A 54 -2.69 4.00 5.59
C LEU A 54 -2.06 5.10 6.46
N LEU A 55 -1.86 4.82 7.75
CA LEU A 55 -1.19 5.74 8.66
C LEU A 55 0.26 5.98 8.22
N TYR A 56 1.03 4.92 7.95
CA TYR A 56 2.39 5.03 7.43
C TYR A 56 2.44 5.82 6.12
N PHE A 57 1.53 5.53 5.20
CA PHE A 57 1.44 6.20 3.92
C PHE A 57 1.14 7.70 4.08
N ARG A 58 0.14 8.06 4.88
CA ARG A 58 -0.24 9.47 5.14
C ARG A 58 0.89 10.24 5.82
N THR A 59 1.56 9.63 6.80
CA THR A 59 2.68 10.27 7.50
C THR A 59 3.86 10.53 6.56
N ASN A 60 4.24 9.56 5.74
CA ASN A 60 5.39 9.71 4.85
C ASN A 60 5.09 10.61 3.65
N ILE A 61 3.91 10.51 3.04
CA ILE A 61 3.58 11.31 1.86
C ILE A 61 3.46 12.80 2.19
N ASN A 62 2.96 13.13 3.38
CA ASN A 62 2.88 14.50 3.86
C ASN A 62 4.29 15.09 4.13
N GLN A 63 5.24 14.27 4.58
CA GLN A 63 6.62 14.70 4.83
C GLN A 63 7.44 14.86 3.54
N LEU A 64 7.31 13.93 2.59
CA LEU A 64 8.19 13.87 1.42
C LEU A 64 7.63 14.56 0.17
N ALA A 65 6.32 14.79 0.09
CA ALA A 65 5.74 15.39 -1.10
C ALA A 65 4.48 16.21 -0.81
N PRO A 66 4.58 17.37 -0.12
CA PRO A 66 3.46 18.30 0.05
C PRO A 66 2.87 18.76 -1.30
N SER A 67 3.69 18.83 -2.36
CA SER A 67 3.24 19.11 -3.74
C SER A 67 2.42 17.95 -4.35
N PHE A 68 2.54 16.74 -3.82
CA PHE A 68 1.78 15.57 -4.28
C PHE A 68 0.35 15.58 -3.77
N MET A 69 0.13 16.11 -2.57
CA MET A 69 -1.23 16.43 -2.10
C MET A 69 -1.92 17.42 -3.03
N LEU A 70 -1.18 18.33 -3.67
CA LEU A 70 -1.72 19.25 -4.68
C LEU A 70 -2.29 18.55 -5.92
N GLY A 71 -1.77 17.37 -6.28
CA GLY A 71 -2.33 16.51 -7.34
C GLY A 71 -3.52 15.66 -6.88
N VAL A 72 -3.61 15.39 -5.57
CA VAL A 72 -4.77 14.73 -4.93
C VAL A 72 -5.91 15.74 -4.64
N GLN A 73 -5.66 17.05 -4.74
CA GLN A 73 -6.64 18.09 -4.41
C GLN A 73 -7.83 18.21 -5.38
N LYS A 74 -7.88 17.48 -6.49
CA LYS A 74 -9.06 17.47 -7.39
C LYS A 74 -9.28 16.13 -8.08
N VAL A 75 -9.37 15.03 -7.34
CA VAL A 75 -10.07 13.86 -7.89
C VAL A 75 -11.58 14.06 -7.66
N HIS A 76 -12.16 14.98 -8.43
CA HIS A 76 -13.61 15.21 -8.55
C HIS A 76 -14.34 14.08 -9.31
N LYS A 77 -13.62 12.99 -9.64
CA LYS A 77 -14.21 11.79 -10.23
C LYS A 77 -14.16 10.69 -9.17
N PRO A 78 -15.21 9.87 -9.01
CA PRO A 78 -15.08 8.67 -8.19
C PRO A 78 -13.83 7.93 -8.65
N LEU A 79 -13.02 7.45 -7.70
CA LEU A 79 -11.84 6.62 -7.94
C LEU A 79 -12.29 5.36 -8.70
N GLN A 80 -12.41 5.47 -10.01
CA GLN A 80 -12.77 4.37 -10.91
C GLN A 80 -11.52 3.54 -11.10
N ASN A 81 -11.22 2.68 -10.13
CA ASN A 81 -10.25 1.59 -10.25
C ASN A 81 -8.85 2.04 -10.74
N ILE A 82 -8.40 3.26 -10.46
CA ILE A 82 -7.05 3.72 -10.81
C ILE A 82 -6.42 4.36 -9.57
N CYS A 83 -5.19 3.98 -9.26
CA CYS A 83 -4.46 4.59 -8.15
C CYS A 83 -4.29 6.09 -8.40
N PRO A 84 -4.65 7.00 -7.48
CA PRO A 84 -4.47 8.43 -7.68
C PRO A 84 -2.99 8.84 -7.77
N TYR A 85 -2.09 7.95 -7.36
CA TYR A 85 -0.64 8.10 -7.46
C TYR A 85 -0.05 7.56 -8.78
N LEU A 86 -0.90 7.11 -9.72
CA LEU A 86 -0.50 6.78 -11.09
C LEU A 86 -0.51 8.08 -11.92
N ILE A 87 0.63 8.75 -12.01
CA ILE A 87 0.80 9.94 -12.85
C ILE A 87 1.59 9.53 -14.08
N ASP A 88 1.09 9.87 -15.27
CA ASP A 88 1.75 9.56 -16.55
C ASP A 88 2.07 8.06 -16.75
N GLY A 89 1.21 7.18 -16.23
CA GLY A 89 1.41 5.72 -16.30
C GLY A 89 2.53 5.19 -15.39
N LYS A 90 3.13 6.03 -14.54
CA LYS A 90 4.17 5.64 -13.58
C LYS A 90 3.67 5.80 -12.15
N CYS A 91 4.01 4.82 -11.31
CA CYS A 91 3.74 4.90 -9.88
C CYS A 91 4.73 5.90 -9.26
N THR A 92 4.22 7.07 -8.90
CA THR A 92 5.00 8.13 -8.26
C THR A 92 5.21 7.88 -6.76
N ALA A 93 4.28 7.16 -6.12
CA ALA A 93 4.40 6.72 -4.73
C ALA A 93 5.10 5.35 -4.60
N ARG A 94 6.04 5.02 -5.50
CA ARG A 94 6.71 3.71 -5.55
C ARG A 94 7.42 3.37 -4.25
N GLU A 95 8.01 4.36 -3.58
CA GLU A 95 8.73 4.17 -2.32
C GLU A 95 7.78 3.81 -1.16
N PHE A 96 6.61 4.44 -1.11
CA PHE A 96 5.58 4.24 -0.08
C PHE A 96 4.49 3.24 -0.50
N ARG A 97 4.71 2.44 -1.55
CA ARG A 97 3.73 1.49 -2.06
C ARG A 97 3.22 0.54 -0.96
N PHE A 98 1.92 0.30 -0.95
CA PHE A 98 1.25 -0.62 -0.03
C PHE A 98 1.71 -2.07 -0.24
N SER A 99 1.55 -2.91 0.79
CA SER A 99 1.88 -4.34 0.72
C SER A 99 1.24 -5.04 -0.49
N GLY A 100 -0.04 -4.76 -0.79
CA GLY A 100 -0.71 -5.33 -1.96
C GLY A 100 0.01 -5.03 -3.29
N CYS A 101 0.52 -3.81 -3.49
CA CYS A 101 1.29 -3.44 -4.67
C CYS A 101 2.73 -3.99 -4.66
N ARG A 102 3.25 -4.38 -3.49
CA ARG A 102 4.55 -5.03 -3.35
C ARG A 102 4.46 -6.50 -3.69
N ILE A 103 3.39 -7.16 -3.27
CA ILE A 103 3.17 -8.60 -3.40
C ILE A 103 2.64 -8.94 -4.79
N PHE A 104 1.86 -8.07 -5.41
CA PHE A 104 1.26 -8.36 -6.71
C PHE A 104 2.26 -8.20 -7.86
N PHE A 105 2.44 -9.25 -8.65
CA PHE A 105 3.27 -9.26 -9.86
C PHE A 105 2.52 -9.85 -11.06
N CYS A 106 2.53 -9.13 -12.19
CA CYS A 106 1.81 -9.55 -13.41
C CYS A 106 2.22 -10.91 -13.97
N LYS A 107 3.46 -11.35 -13.69
CA LYS A 107 4.01 -12.65 -14.12
C LYS A 107 4.49 -13.49 -12.94
N GLY A 108 4.05 -13.17 -11.73
CA GLY A 108 4.42 -13.91 -10.52
C GLY A 108 3.55 -15.14 -10.33
N ASP A 109 4.05 -16.07 -9.52
CA ASP A 109 3.31 -17.24 -9.07
C ASP A 109 2.16 -16.81 -8.13
N ILE A 110 0.92 -17.18 -8.45
CA ILE A 110 -0.27 -16.72 -7.71
C ILE A 110 -0.28 -17.32 -6.30
N GLU A 111 0.17 -18.56 -6.12
CA GLU A 111 0.16 -19.23 -4.82
C GLU A 111 1.18 -18.58 -3.87
N LYS A 112 2.39 -18.29 -4.36
CA LYS A 112 3.39 -17.55 -3.57
C LYS A 112 2.93 -16.14 -3.21
N GLN A 113 2.26 -15.46 -4.12
CA GLN A 113 1.70 -14.13 -3.86
C GLN A 113 0.61 -14.19 -2.78
N ASN A 114 -0.31 -15.15 -2.86
CA ASN A 114 -1.34 -15.33 -1.83
C ASN A 114 -0.72 -15.70 -0.47
N ALA A 115 0.24 -16.62 -0.43
CA ALA A 115 0.93 -16.98 0.80
C ALA A 115 1.60 -15.77 1.46
N LEU A 116 2.34 -14.96 0.68
CA LEU A 116 2.93 -13.72 1.17
C LEU A 116 1.89 -12.72 1.64
N TYR A 117 0.76 -12.64 0.94
CA TYR A 117 -0.35 -11.78 1.33
C TYR A 117 -0.90 -12.16 2.69
N GLU A 118 -1.22 -13.44 2.88
CA GLU A 118 -1.74 -13.96 4.15
C GLU A 118 -0.75 -13.77 5.30
N GLU A 119 0.55 -14.02 5.08
CA GLU A 119 1.58 -13.78 6.08
C GLU A 119 1.71 -12.30 6.44
N THR A 120 1.67 -11.42 5.43
CA THR A 120 1.75 -9.97 5.64
C THR A 120 0.55 -9.45 6.44
N ILE A 121 -0.66 -9.90 6.10
CA ILE A 121 -1.88 -9.56 6.84
C ILE A 121 -1.82 -10.08 8.29
N LYS A 122 -1.30 -11.29 8.52
CA LYS A 122 -1.09 -11.80 9.89
C LYS A 122 -0.15 -10.90 10.70
N LYS A 123 0.94 -10.42 10.09
CA LYS A 123 1.87 -9.47 10.75
C LYS A 123 1.19 -8.14 11.06
N PHE A 124 0.40 -7.58 10.15
CA PHE A 124 -0.34 -6.34 10.40
C PHE A 124 -1.38 -6.50 11.50
N LYS A 125 -2.09 -7.63 11.55
CA LYS A 125 -3.03 -7.93 12.64
C LYS A 125 -2.32 -8.00 13.99
N ALA A 126 -1.20 -8.72 14.06
CA ALA A 126 -0.42 -8.83 15.30
C ALA A 126 0.10 -7.47 15.78
N LEU A 127 0.59 -6.63 14.85
CA LEU A 127 1.00 -5.25 15.14
C LEU A 127 -0.16 -4.42 15.70
N CYS A 128 -1.34 -4.50 15.07
CA CYS A 128 -2.52 -3.77 15.55
C CYS A 128 -2.97 -4.25 16.92
N ASP A 129 -2.91 -5.56 17.19
CA ASP A 129 -3.25 -6.13 18.49
C ASP A 129 -2.29 -5.64 19.59
N ASP A 130 -0.98 -5.71 19.33
CA ASP A 130 0.08 -5.26 20.25
C ASP A 130 0.00 -3.77 20.58
N GLN A 131 -0.29 -2.94 19.56
CA GLN A 131 -0.39 -1.48 19.72
C GLN A 131 -1.80 -1.00 20.09
N ASN A 132 -2.75 -1.93 20.30
CA ASN A 132 -4.17 -1.65 20.51
C ASN A 132 -4.76 -0.66 19.46
N PHE A 133 -4.35 -0.83 18.21
CA PHE A 133 -4.72 0.02 17.09
C PHE A 133 -5.87 -0.61 16.28
N PRO A 134 -6.89 0.17 15.86
CA PRO A 134 -8.02 -0.38 15.11
C PRO A 134 -7.57 -0.91 13.75
N TYR A 135 -7.56 -2.24 13.62
CA TYR A 135 -7.32 -2.92 12.36
C TYR A 135 -8.57 -2.81 11.47
N GLN A 136 -8.46 -2.09 10.35
CA GLN A 136 -9.43 -2.11 9.28
C GLN A 136 -8.73 -2.61 8.02
N TYR A 137 -9.46 -3.40 7.25
CA TYR A 137 -9.02 -3.94 5.98
C TYR A 137 -10.06 -3.55 4.95
N MET A 138 -9.71 -2.63 4.05
CA MET A 138 -10.66 -2.03 3.14
C MET A 138 -10.02 -1.73 1.79
N GLU A 139 -10.85 -1.58 0.77
CA GLU A 139 -10.38 -1.21 -0.56
C GLU A 139 -9.77 0.21 -0.52
N LEU A 140 -8.67 0.44 -1.23
CA LEU A 140 -8.02 1.75 -1.32
C LEU A 140 -9.01 2.84 -1.74
N SER A 141 -9.88 2.55 -2.73
CA SER A 141 -10.89 3.51 -3.20
C SER A 141 -11.86 3.88 -2.09
N ALA A 142 -12.27 2.92 -1.26
CA ALA A 142 -13.11 3.18 -0.09
C ALA A 142 -12.35 3.96 1.00
N ALA A 143 -11.08 3.62 1.25
CA ALA A 143 -10.23 4.29 2.25
C ALA A 143 -9.99 5.77 1.93
N LEU A 144 -9.94 6.10 0.64
CA LEU A 144 -9.73 7.46 0.16
C LEU A 144 -11.04 8.25 0.00
N ASN A 145 -12.17 7.58 -0.25
CA ASN A 145 -13.49 8.23 -0.30
C ASN A 145 -14.12 8.47 1.08
N GLN A 146 -13.62 7.83 2.15
CA GLN A 146 -14.00 8.18 3.52
C GLN A 146 -13.33 9.50 3.92
N HIS A 147 -13.98 10.59 3.52
CA HIS A 147 -13.66 11.98 3.88
C HIS A 147 -14.55 12.45 5.03
#